data_AF-A0A3D4UQ92-F1
#
_entry.id   AF-A0A3D4UQ92-F1
#
_cell.length_a   1.000
_cell.length_b   1.000
_cell.length_c   1.000
_cell.angle_alpha   90.00
_cell.angle_beta   90.00
_cell.angle_gamma   90.00
#
_symmetry.space_group_name_H-M   'P 1'
#
loop_
_entity.id
_entity.type
_entity.pdbx_description
1 polymer ?
#
loop_
_entity_poly.entity_id
_entity_poly.type
_entity_poly.pdbx_seq_one_letter_code
_entity_poly.pdbx_strand_id
1 'polypeptide(L)'
;MQAQPKRELVRIHGSGDFWSQHYMKAWMLTAEERPHQKFYAYTKSLTMWYNLRDEIPDNFYLTASYGGDEDRMLQKFPELYKRVCYVVYTKQEAEERGLEIDHDDSHCFGDKPFALLVHGSQPAGSDASAAIAQRKKEGGFVGYGKK
;
A
#
# COMPACT_ATOMS: atom_id res chain seq x y z
N MET A 1 25.95 20.80 -1.83
CA MET A 1 24.84 19.88 -1.53
C MET A 1 24.99 18.66 -2.41
N GLN A 2 25.22 17.47 -1.85
CA GLN A 2 25.10 16.25 -2.65
C GLN A 2 23.62 16.04 -2.93
N ALA A 3 23.22 16.16 -4.20
CA ALA A 3 21.87 15.82 -4.61
C ALA A 3 21.64 14.34 -4.29
N GLN A 4 20.49 14.01 -3.69
CA GLN A 4 20.13 12.61 -3.50
C GLN A 4 20.13 11.89 -4.85
N PRO A 5 20.54 10.61 -4.90
CA PRO A 5 20.53 9.83 -6.13
C PRO A 5 19.11 9.82 -6.72
N LYS A 6 19.03 9.92 -8.05
CA LYS A 6 17.76 9.88 -8.78
C LYS A 6 17.07 8.54 -8.47
N ARG A 7 15.85 8.60 -7.94
CA ARG A 7 15.01 7.43 -7.72
C ARG A 7 13.96 7.35 -8.82
N GLU A 8 13.79 6.18 -9.40
CA GLU A 8 12.75 5.93 -10.41
C GLU A 8 11.40 5.67 -9.75
N LEU A 9 11.41 5.05 -8.57
CA LEU A 9 10.23 4.72 -7.78
C LEU A 9 10.24 5.46 -6.43
N VAL A 10 9.11 6.06 -6.08
CA VAL A 10 8.89 6.77 -4.82
C VAL A 10 7.67 6.21 -4.11
N ARG A 11 7.90 5.39 -3.09
CA ARG A 11 6.85 4.98 -2.16
C ARG A 11 6.47 6.14 -1.26
N ILE A 12 5.21 6.52 -1.29
CA ILE A 12 4.60 7.45 -0.36
C ILE A 12 4.17 6.63 0.85
N HIS A 13 4.78 6.97 2.00
CA HIS A 13 4.59 6.32 3.30
C HIS A 13 5.10 4.87 3.38
N GLY A 14 6.03 4.62 4.32
CA GLY A 14 6.37 3.25 4.74
C GLY A 14 5.34 2.67 5.73
N SER A 15 4.58 3.56 6.38
CA SER A 15 3.50 3.28 7.34
C SER A 15 2.61 4.51 7.47
N GLY A 16 1.34 4.32 7.84
CA GLY A 16 0.37 5.41 7.97
C GLY A 16 -0.43 5.63 6.68
N ASP A 17 -1.12 6.75 6.60
CA ASP A 17 -1.99 7.10 5.47
C ASP A 17 -2.01 8.63 5.26
N PHE A 18 -2.67 9.09 4.20
CA PHE A 18 -2.89 10.51 3.95
C PHE A 18 -3.76 11.13 5.05
N TRP A 19 -3.22 12.16 5.71
CA TRP A 19 -3.93 12.89 6.76
C TRP A 19 -5.12 13.72 6.24
N SER A 20 -5.02 14.27 5.03
CA SER A 20 -6.06 15.13 4.45
C SER A 20 -6.04 15.13 2.92
N GLN A 21 -7.15 15.54 2.30
CA GLN A 21 -7.24 15.68 0.84
C GLN A 21 -6.19 16.67 0.30
N HIS A 22 -5.91 17.76 1.02
CA HIS A 22 -4.86 18.71 0.65
C HIS A 22 -3.47 18.06 0.67
N TYR A 23 -3.21 17.19 1.65
CA TYR A 23 -1.93 16.48 1.74
C TYR A 23 -1.78 15.44 0.62
N MET A 24 -2.83 14.70 0.29
CA MET A 24 -2.84 13.80 -0.87
C MET A 24 -2.60 14.58 -2.17
N LYS A 25 -3.27 15.72 -2.35
CA LYS A 25 -3.08 16.60 -3.52
C LYS A 25 -1.67 17.17 -3.61
N ALA A 26 -1.03 17.51 -2.50
CA ALA A 26 0.36 17.97 -2.51
C ALA A 26 1.33 16.92 -3.07
N TRP A 27 1.08 15.63 -2.80
CA TRP A 27 1.83 14.53 -3.41
C TRP A 27 1.56 14.37 -4.91
N MET A 28 0.31 14.56 -5.35
CA MET A 28 -0.04 14.57 -6.78
C MET A 28 0.71 15.69 -7.52
N LEU A 29 0.68 16.92 -7.01
CA LEU A 29 1.44 18.05 -7.59
C LEU A 29 2.95 17.77 -7.63
N THR A 30 3.49 17.10 -6.61
CA THR A 30 4.91 16.71 -6.58
C THR A 30 5.25 15.72 -7.70
N ALA A 31 4.31 14.83 -8.03
CA ALA A 31 4.44 13.84 -9.09
C ALA A 31 4.34 14.48 -10.48
N GLU A 32 3.43 15.44 -10.69
CA GLU A 32 3.31 16.20 -11.95
C GLU A 32 4.62 16.91 -12.31
N GLU A 33 5.27 17.52 -11.33
CA GLU A 33 6.57 18.18 -11.50
C GLU A 33 7.74 17.19 -11.76
N ARG A 34 7.49 15.88 -11.65
CA ARG A 34 8.49 14.81 -11.79
C ARG A 34 7.97 13.67 -12.68
N PRO A 35 7.63 13.93 -13.95
CA PRO A 35 6.97 12.96 -14.83
C PRO A 35 7.81 11.70 -15.10
N HIS A 36 9.13 11.74 -14.87
CA HIS A 36 10.03 10.60 -15.04
C HIS A 36 10.09 9.66 -13.83
N GLN A 37 9.44 9.98 -12.72
CA GLN A 37 9.40 9.15 -11.51
C GLN A 37 7.99 8.61 -11.32
N LYS A 38 7.86 7.38 -10.83
CA LYS A 38 6.58 6.81 -10.42
C LYS A 38 6.40 6.98 -8.92
N PHE A 39 5.29 7.57 -8.54
CA PHE A 39 4.86 7.72 -7.15
C PHE A 39 3.81 6.68 -6.85
N TYR A 40 3.90 6.00 -5.72
CA TYR A 40 2.90 4.99 -5.36
C TYR A 40 2.60 4.98 -3.87
N ALA A 41 1.36 4.69 -3.50
CA ALA A 41 0.91 4.63 -2.11
C ALA A 41 -0.13 3.53 -1.91
N TYR A 42 -0.15 2.94 -0.71
CA TYR A 42 -1.21 2.04 -0.26
C TYR A 42 -2.07 2.81 0.74
N THR A 43 -3.36 3.00 0.45
CA THR A 43 -4.21 3.93 1.21
C THR A 43 -5.56 3.31 1.57
N LYS A 44 -6.06 3.67 2.76
CA LYS A 44 -7.42 3.42 3.23
C LYS A 44 -8.31 4.66 3.12
N SER A 45 -7.75 5.80 2.72
CA SER A 45 -8.42 7.09 2.54
C SER A 45 -9.14 7.14 1.18
N LEU A 46 -10.07 6.22 0.98
CA LEU A 46 -10.77 5.97 -0.28
C LEU A 46 -11.69 7.14 -0.68
N THR A 47 -12.32 7.83 0.27
CA THR A 47 -13.14 9.03 0.03
C THR A 47 -12.28 10.17 -0.51
N MET A 48 -11.07 10.37 0.02
CA MET A 48 -10.15 11.39 -0.47
C MET A 48 -9.70 11.08 -1.90
N TRP A 49 -9.35 9.81 -2.16
CA TRP A 49 -9.08 9.35 -3.53
C TRP A 49 -10.28 9.63 -4.44
N TYR A 50 -11.50 9.22 -4.05
CA TYR A 50 -12.69 9.46 -4.86
C TYR A 50 -12.89 10.93 -5.20
N ASN A 51 -12.72 11.84 -4.23
CA ASN A 51 -12.89 13.26 -4.45
C ASN A 51 -11.85 13.86 -5.42
N LEU A 52 -10.64 13.29 -5.45
CA LEU A 52 -9.52 13.74 -6.29
C LEU A 52 -9.33 12.89 -7.56
N ARG A 53 -10.23 11.95 -7.86
CA ARG A 53 -10.06 10.95 -8.94
C ARG A 53 -9.79 11.56 -10.32
N ASP A 54 -10.30 12.76 -10.56
CA ASP A 54 -10.17 13.47 -11.84
C ASP A 54 -8.87 14.31 -11.91
N GLU A 55 -8.06 14.34 -10.84
CA GLU A 55 -6.82 15.10 -10.70
C GLU A 55 -5.58 14.19 -10.52
N ILE A 56 -5.73 12.86 -10.65
CA ILE A 56 -4.63 11.91 -10.42
C ILE A 56 -3.68 11.91 -11.63
N PRO A 57 -2.39 12.23 -11.47
CA PRO A 57 -1.41 12.20 -12.55
C PRO A 57 -1.11 10.77 -13.04
N ASP A 58 -0.74 10.61 -14.31
CA ASP A 58 -0.41 9.30 -14.91
C ASP A 58 0.76 8.56 -14.23
N ASN A 59 1.63 9.29 -13.54
CA ASN A 59 2.75 8.74 -12.80
C ASN A 59 2.46 8.54 -11.29
N PHE A 60 1.18 8.61 -10.88
CA PHE A 60 0.72 8.47 -9.50
C PHE A 60 -0.19 7.25 -9.31
N TYR A 61 0.32 6.23 -8.61
CA TYR A 61 -0.31 4.91 -8.50
C TYR A 61 -0.87 4.71 -7.09
N LEU A 62 -2.20 4.68 -6.97
CA LEU A 62 -2.86 4.34 -5.70
C LEU A 62 -3.26 2.86 -5.67
N THR A 63 -3.02 2.21 -4.54
CA THR A 63 -3.57 0.88 -4.22
C THR A 63 -4.53 1.04 -3.06
N ALA A 64 -5.75 0.55 -3.22
CA ALA A 64 -6.72 0.50 -2.14
C ALA A 64 -6.31 -0.60 -1.14
N SER A 65 -5.98 -0.23 0.08
CA SER A 65 -5.68 -1.20 1.14
C SER A 65 -6.96 -1.57 1.86
N TYR A 66 -7.40 -2.82 1.72
CA TYR A 66 -8.59 -3.33 2.39
C TYR A 66 -8.39 -3.43 3.92
N GLY A 67 -9.46 -3.24 4.68
CA GLY A 67 -9.48 -3.36 6.14
C GLY A 67 -9.44 -2.00 6.84
N GLY A 68 -10.23 -1.04 6.35
CA GLY A 68 -10.45 0.27 6.96
C GLY A 68 -11.92 0.65 7.02
N ASP A 69 -12.22 1.82 7.59
CA ASP A 69 -13.61 2.29 7.79
C ASP A 69 -14.37 2.55 6.48
N GLU A 70 -13.65 2.69 5.37
CA GLU A 70 -14.19 3.10 4.08
C GLU A 70 -14.35 1.96 3.06
N ASP A 71 -14.15 0.69 3.46
CA ASP A 71 -14.13 -0.47 2.56
C ASP A 71 -15.39 -0.59 1.67
N ARG A 72 -16.54 -0.05 2.11
CA ARG A 72 -17.78 0.05 1.30
C ARG A 72 -17.58 0.76 -0.05
N MET A 73 -16.58 1.63 -0.16
CA MET A 73 -16.26 2.38 -1.38
C MET A 73 -15.76 1.44 -2.48
N LEU A 74 -15.07 0.35 -2.12
CA LEU A 74 -14.56 -0.64 -3.07
C LEU A 74 -15.69 -1.35 -3.83
N GLN A 75 -16.78 -1.67 -3.12
CA GLN A 75 -17.97 -2.26 -3.73
C GLN A 75 -18.78 -1.22 -4.51
N LYS A 76 -18.82 0.04 -4.03
CA LYS A 76 -19.59 1.12 -4.64
C LYS A 76 -18.97 1.62 -5.94
N PHE A 77 -17.64 1.63 -6.05
CA PHE A 77 -16.90 2.16 -7.20
C PHE A 77 -15.78 1.22 -7.67
N PRO A 78 -16.10 -0.03 -8.07
CA PRO A 78 -15.09 -1.03 -8.43
C PRO A 78 -14.24 -0.61 -9.64
N GLU A 79 -14.82 0.16 -10.56
CA GLU A 79 -14.10 0.69 -11.74
C GLU A 79 -13.06 1.75 -11.39
N LEU A 80 -13.19 2.41 -10.23
CA LEU A 80 -12.20 3.38 -9.74
C LEU A 80 -11.10 2.66 -8.97
N TYR A 81 -11.48 1.75 -8.07
CA TYR A 81 -10.54 1.03 -7.19
C TYR A 81 -10.13 -0.31 -7.77
N LYS A 82 -9.56 -0.30 -8.98
CA LYS A 82 -9.17 -1.52 -9.70
C LYS A 82 -8.10 -2.33 -8.97
N ARG A 83 -7.19 -1.63 -8.30
CA ARG A 83 -6.06 -2.23 -7.58
C ARG A 83 -6.33 -2.25 -6.09
N VAL A 84 -6.47 -3.46 -5.54
CA VAL A 84 -6.79 -3.69 -4.13
C VAL A 84 -5.75 -4.61 -3.51
N CYS A 85 -5.23 -4.25 -2.34
CA CYS A 85 -4.38 -5.12 -1.55
C CYS A 85 -5.05 -5.52 -0.22
N TYR A 86 -4.76 -6.73 0.24
CA TYR A 86 -5.28 -7.28 1.48
C TYR A 86 -4.14 -7.56 2.45
N VAL A 87 -4.23 -7.06 3.68
CA VAL A 87 -3.26 -7.44 4.73
C VAL A 87 -3.62 -8.81 5.25
N VAL A 88 -2.71 -9.77 5.07
CA VAL A 88 -2.85 -11.16 5.53
C VAL A 88 -1.87 -11.47 6.63
N TYR A 89 -2.21 -12.42 7.50
CA TYR A 89 -1.46 -12.70 8.72
C TYR A 89 -0.49 -13.86 8.51
N THR A 90 -0.85 -14.78 7.60
CA THR A 90 -0.09 -15.96 7.22
C THR A 90 -0.01 -16.10 5.70
N LYS A 91 0.93 -16.93 5.22
CA LYS A 91 1.00 -17.27 3.80
C LYS A 91 -0.19 -18.14 3.36
N GLN A 92 -0.64 -19.02 4.25
CA GLN A 92 -1.80 -19.87 4.02
C GLN A 92 -3.06 -19.03 3.77
N GLU A 93 -3.27 -17.94 4.52
CA GLU A 93 -4.41 -17.05 4.28
C GLU A 93 -4.38 -16.43 2.87
N ALA A 94 -3.21 -16.03 2.38
CA ALA A 94 -3.08 -15.53 1.01
C ALA A 94 -3.44 -16.62 -0.02
N GLU A 95 -2.95 -17.85 0.19
CA GLU A 95 -3.22 -19.00 -0.68
C GLU A 95 -4.71 -19.36 -0.70
N GLU A 96 -5.37 -19.43 0.46
CA GLU A 96 -6.81 -19.69 0.58
C GLU A 96 -7.66 -18.63 -0.12
N ARG A 97 -7.17 -17.38 -0.17
CA ARG A 97 -7.80 -16.26 -0.90
C ARG A 97 -7.41 -16.20 -2.38
N GLY A 98 -6.47 -17.03 -2.83
CA GLY A 98 -5.93 -16.98 -4.19
C GLY A 98 -5.17 -15.68 -4.51
N LEU A 99 -4.51 -15.09 -3.50
CA LEU A 99 -3.77 -13.83 -3.63
C LEU A 99 -2.26 -14.09 -3.64
N GLU A 100 -1.55 -13.49 -4.60
CA GLU A 100 -0.08 -13.46 -4.61
C GLU A 100 0.42 -12.48 -3.52
N ILE A 101 1.45 -12.87 -2.77
CA ILE A 101 2.06 -11.98 -1.78
C ILE A 101 3.09 -11.09 -2.46
N ASP A 102 2.88 -9.78 -2.37
CA ASP A 102 3.81 -8.80 -2.91
C ASP A 102 5.00 -8.60 -1.97
N HIS A 103 6.21 -8.75 -2.53
CA HIS A 103 7.46 -8.68 -1.79
C HIS A 103 8.37 -7.51 -2.20
N ASP A 104 8.08 -6.86 -3.32
CA ASP A 104 8.97 -5.88 -3.95
C ASP A 104 8.23 -4.61 -4.43
N ASP A 105 6.96 -4.46 -4.05
CA ASP A 105 6.05 -3.38 -4.47
C ASP A 105 5.70 -3.41 -5.97
N SER A 106 6.10 -4.43 -6.74
CA SER A 106 5.83 -4.48 -8.19
C SER A 106 4.35 -4.63 -8.52
N HIS A 107 3.58 -5.25 -7.62
CA HIS A 107 2.14 -5.47 -7.81
C HIS A 107 1.35 -4.15 -7.84
N CYS A 108 1.93 -3.07 -7.30
CA CYS A 108 1.31 -1.75 -7.30
C CYS A 108 1.20 -1.10 -8.69
N PHE A 109 1.76 -1.72 -9.73
CA PHE A 109 1.70 -1.24 -11.12
C PHE A 109 0.76 -2.07 -12.02
N GLY A 110 0.13 -3.11 -11.48
CA GLY A 110 -0.91 -3.88 -12.16
C GLY A 110 -2.31 -3.60 -11.58
N ASP A 111 -3.32 -4.31 -12.07
CA ASP A 111 -4.70 -4.22 -11.56
C ASP A 111 -5.16 -5.50 -10.84
N LYS A 112 -4.29 -6.51 -10.73
CA LYS A 112 -4.63 -7.74 -10.01
C LYS A 112 -4.66 -7.46 -8.50
N PRO A 113 -5.63 -8.01 -7.75
CA PRO A 113 -5.59 -7.95 -6.31
C PRO A 113 -4.43 -8.79 -5.78
N PHE A 114 -3.82 -8.34 -4.68
CA PHE A 114 -2.67 -9.01 -4.08
C PHE A 114 -2.70 -8.94 -2.55
N ALA A 115 -1.85 -9.73 -1.91
CA ALA A 115 -1.72 -9.79 -0.47
C ALA A 115 -0.45 -9.05 0.01
N LEU A 116 -0.57 -8.40 1.15
CA LEU A 116 0.54 -7.87 1.92
C LEU A 116 0.65 -8.70 3.20
N LEU A 117 1.70 -9.50 3.31
CA LEU A 117 1.94 -10.27 4.52
C LEU A 117 2.34 -9.33 5.65
N VAL A 118 1.59 -9.33 6.76
CA VAL A 118 1.80 -8.39 7.86
C VAL A 118 3.25 -8.46 8.37
N HIS A 119 3.85 -7.29 8.57
CA HIS A 119 5.27 -7.17 8.88
C HIS A 119 5.55 -5.91 9.72
N GLY A 120 6.79 -5.78 10.20
CA GLY A 120 7.20 -4.63 10.99
C GLY A 120 6.59 -4.60 12.39
N SER A 121 6.68 -3.46 13.06
CA SER A 121 6.12 -3.29 14.41
C SER A 121 4.60 -3.21 14.36
N GLN A 122 3.93 -3.98 15.22
CA GLN A 122 2.48 -4.02 15.34
C GLN A 122 2.08 -3.75 16.80
N PRO A 123 0.85 -3.28 17.07
CA PRO A 123 0.37 -3.05 18.43
C PRO A 123 0.54 -4.29 19.32
N ALA A 124 1.07 -4.10 20.53
CA ALA A 124 1.30 -5.19 21.46
C ALA A 124 -0.03 -5.91 21.81
N GLY A 125 -0.02 -7.25 21.75
CA GLY A 125 -1.20 -8.06 22.03
C GLY A 125 -2.20 -8.19 20.89
N SER A 126 -1.96 -7.55 19.74
CA SER A 126 -2.77 -7.75 18.54
C SER A 126 -2.51 -9.11 17.88
N ASP A 127 -3.51 -9.64 17.18
CA ASP A 127 -3.37 -10.85 16.36
C ASP A 127 -2.24 -10.70 15.32
N ALA A 128 -2.04 -9.48 14.80
CA ALA A 128 -0.95 -9.18 13.87
C ALA A 128 0.42 -9.35 14.53
N SER A 129 0.57 -8.85 15.77
CA SER A 129 1.80 -9.05 16.54
C SER A 129 2.04 -10.52 16.88
N ALA A 130 0.98 -11.27 17.19
CA ALA A 130 1.05 -12.71 17.47
C ALA A 130 1.46 -13.50 16.22
N ALA A 131 0.90 -13.18 15.06
CA ALA A 131 1.23 -13.81 13.78
C ALA A 131 2.70 -13.59 13.39
N ILE A 132 3.23 -12.37 13.60
CA ILE A 132 4.66 -12.08 13.38
C ILE A 132 5.53 -12.87 14.36
N ALA A 133 5.16 -12.91 15.64
CA ALA A 133 5.92 -13.64 16.66
C ALA A 133 5.95 -15.15 16.37
N GLN A 134 4.85 -15.73 15.92
CA GLN A 134 4.77 -17.13 15.51
C GLN A 134 5.67 -17.41 14.30
N ARG A 135 5.54 -16.62 13.23
CA ARG A 135 6.41 -16.73 12.04
C ARG A 135 7.89 -16.59 12.39
N LYS A 136 8.24 -15.72 13.34
CA LYS A 136 9.62 -15.57 13.81
C LYS A 136 10.15 -16.86 14.43
N LYS A 137 9.35 -17.55 15.25
CA LYS A 137 9.73 -18.83 15.89
C LYS A 137 9.97 -19.93 14.85
N GLU A 138 9.21 -19.89 13.76
CA GLU A 138 9.31 -20.84 12.63
C GLU A 138 10.45 -20.49 11.66
N GLY A 139 11.22 -19.42 11.90
CA GLY A 139 12.27 -18.96 10.99
C GLY A 139 11.75 -18.29 9.71
N GLY A 140 10.48 -17.89 9.69
CA GLY A 140 9.82 -17.27 8.56
C GLY A 140 10.08 -15.77 8.40
N PHE A 141 9.46 -15.20 7.37
CA PHE A 141 9.55 -13.77 7.05
C PHE A 141 8.81 -12.89 8.06
N VAL A 142 9.47 -11.83 8.55
CA VAL A 142 8.92 -10.87 9.54
C VAL A 142 9.01 -9.40 9.09
N GLY A 143 9.65 -9.11 7.96
CA GLY A 143 9.82 -7.77 7.41
C GLY A 143 11.09 -7.59 6.59
N TYR A 144 11.21 -6.42 5.97
CA TYR A 144 12.31 -6.06 5.04
C TYR A 144 13.44 -5.24 5.70
N GLY A 145 13.44 -5.12 7.03
CA GLY A 145 14.53 -4.46 7.74
C GLY A 145 15.86 -5.19 7.47
N LYS A 146 16.91 -4.43 7.13
CA LYS A 146 18.25 -5.00 6.96
C LYS A 146 18.67 -5.70 8.25
N LYS A 147 19.20 -6.93 8.14
CA LYS A 147 20.06 -7.49 9.17
C LYS A 147 21.33 -6.65 9.28
#